data_AF-A0AAW9BC88-F1
#
_entry.id   AF-A0AAW9BC88-F1
#
_cell.length_a   1.000
_cell.length_b   1.000
_cell.length_c   1.000
_cell.angle_alpha   90.00
_cell.angle_beta   90.00
_cell.angle_gamma   90.00
#
_symmetry.space_group_name_H-M   'P 1'
#
loop_
_entity.id
_entity.type
_entity.pdbx_description
1 polymer ?
#
loop_
_entity_poly.entity_id
_entity_poly.type
_entity_poly.pdbx_seq_one_letter_code
_entity_poly.pdbx_strand_id
1 'polypeptide(L)'
;GIGLLVLSSSMFANAAEAAQKIAYVNTAQVFQALPQREVVLQKMQKDFKSKADELKSIQAQAKTKIEKLQRDGELLGQEEIEKLRIDIAKLDSEYKVKAQALEKASARREAEEKAKLFKTIQDAVKKVADKKGYDLVIDISALQYGKPEYNISEDVIKALK
;
A
#
# COMPACT_ATOMS: atom_id res chain seq x y z
N GLY A 1 -36.72 19.54 -76.05
CA GLY A 1 -36.05 20.50 -75.15
C GLY A 1 -36.33 20.11 -73.71
N ILE A 2 -35.29 20.16 -72.87
CA ILE A 2 -35.29 20.41 -71.41
C ILE A 2 -36.28 19.54 -70.60
N GLY A 3 -35.89 18.49 -69.87
CA GLY A 3 -34.73 18.35 -68.99
C GLY A 3 -35.13 18.71 -67.56
N LEU A 4 -35.37 17.71 -66.69
CA LEU A 4 -35.27 17.91 -65.24
C LEU A 4 -34.87 16.60 -64.56
N LEU A 5 -33.58 16.51 -64.29
CA LEU A 5 -32.90 15.42 -63.59
C LEU A 5 -33.14 15.60 -62.09
N VAL A 6 -33.81 14.65 -61.44
CA VAL A 6 -33.94 14.63 -59.98
C VAL A 6 -32.62 14.11 -59.40
N LEU A 7 -31.80 15.02 -58.90
CA LEU A 7 -30.57 14.72 -58.16
C LEU A 7 -30.93 14.30 -56.74
N SER A 8 -30.99 12.99 -56.50
CA SER A 8 -31.05 12.41 -55.16
C SER A 8 -29.72 12.66 -54.44
N SER A 9 -29.65 13.74 -53.65
CA SER A 9 -28.51 14.03 -52.79
C SER A 9 -28.54 13.12 -51.56
N SER A 10 -27.91 11.95 -51.66
CA SER A 10 -27.60 11.12 -50.50
C SER A 10 -26.61 11.88 -49.61
N MET A 11 -27.08 12.48 -48.53
CA MET A 11 -26.21 12.97 -47.47
C MET A 11 -25.55 11.76 -46.81
N PHE A 12 -24.32 11.44 -47.23
CA PHE A 12 -23.42 10.63 -46.43
C PHE A 12 -23.06 11.45 -45.19
N ALA A 13 -23.84 11.29 -44.12
CA ALA A 13 -23.42 11.70 -42.80
C ALA A 13 -22.20 10.84 -42.45
N ASN A 14 -21.00 11.36 -42.72
CA ASN A 14 -19.79 10.86 -42.08
C ASN A 14 -19.98 11.11 -40.59
N ALA A 15 -20.51 10.13 -39.87
CA ALA A 15 -20.40 10.08 -38.43
C ALA A 15 -18.89 10.05 -38.14
N ALA A 16 -18.32 11.22 -37.82
CA ALA A 16 -16.97 11.29 -37.29
C ALA A 16 -17.02 10.56 -35.94
N GLU A 17 -16.68 9.29 -35.96
CA GLU A 17 -16.54 8.49 -34.76
C GLU A 17 -15.41 9.15 -33.96
N ALA A 18 -15.76 9.79 -32.83
CA ALA A 18 -14.78 10.42 -31.97
C ALA A 18 -13.84 9.32 -31.47
N ALA A 19 -12.62 9.30 -32.00
CA ALA A 19 -11.63 8.30 -31.62
C ALA A 19 -11.37 8.43 -30.11
N GLN A 20 -11.78 7.40 -29.36
CA GLN A 20 -11.57 7.36 -27.91
C GLN A 20 -10.09 7.51 -27.60
N LYS A 21 -9.74 8.50 -26.79
CA LYS A 21 -8.34 8.76 -26.44
C LYS A 21 -8.00 7.96 -25.19
N ILE A 22 -7.27 6.87 -25.41
CA ILE A 22 -6.87 5.93 -24.35
C ILE A 22 -5.41 6.19 -23.96
N ALA A 23 -5.14 6.20 -22.66
CA ALA A 23 -3.80 6.21 -22.09
C ALA A 23 -3.60 5.04 -21.14
N TYR A 24 -2.35 4.83 -20.74
CA TYR A 24 -2.03 3.92 -19.65
C TYR A 24 -1.07 4.52 -18.64
N VAL A 25 -1.14 3.99 -17.42
CA VAL A 25 -0.32 4.41 -16.30
C VAL A 25 0.28 3.19 -15.62
N ASN A 26 1.52 3.32 -15.16
CA ASN A 26 2.16 2.35 -14.28
C ASN A 26 1.97 2.80 -12.84
N THR A 27 0.88 2.37 -12.20
CA THR A 27 0.56 2.79 -10.83
C THR A 27 1.63 2.36 -9.83
N ALA A 28 2.30 1.22 -10.07
CA ALA A 28 3.42 0.76 -9.24
C ALA A 28 4.62 1.71 -9.30
N GLN A 29 5.00 2.16 -10.49
CA GLN A 29 6.05 3.16 -10.67
C GLN A 29 5.67 4.50 -10.01
N VAL A 30 4.43 4.95 -10.22
CA VAL A 30 3.92 6.20 -9.61
C VAL A 30 3.96 6.10 -8.08
N PHE A 31 3.50 4.99 -7.52
CA PHE A 31 3.52 4.75 -6.08
C PHE A 31 4.93 4.76 -5.50
N GLN A 32 5.91 4.17 -6.19
CA GLN A 32 7.32 4.19 -5.77
C GLN A 32 7.91 5.60 -5.76
N ALA A 33 7.49 6.45 -6.69
CA ALA A 33 7.94 7.84 -6.82
C ALA A 33 7.26 8.82 -5.86
N LEU A 34 6.24 8.40 -5.08
CA LEU A 34 5.53 9.27 -4.15
C LEU A 34 6.43 9.71 -2.97
N PRO A 35 6.63 11.03 -2.75
CA PRO A 35 7.40 11.51 -1.60
C PRO A 35 6.69 11.21 -0.27
N GLN A 36 5.35 11.17 -0.28
CA GLN A 36 4.53 10.86 0.90
C GLN A 36 4.76 9.45 1.44
N ARG A 37 5.27 8.52 0.62
CA ARG A 37 5.59 7.14 1.04
C ARG A 37 6.58 7.13 2.19
N GLU A 38 7.64 7.93 2.10
CA GLU A 38 8.68 7.97 3.13
C GLU A 38 8.15 8.57 4.43
N VAL A 39 7.32 9.60 4.33
CA VAL A 39 6.66 10.23 5.50
C VAL A 39 5.76 9.22 6.22
N VAL A 40 4.99 8.43 5.48
CA VAL A 40 4.15 7.35 6.03
C VAL A 40 5.01 6.31 6.73
N LEU A 41 6.11 5.86 6.11
CA LEU A 41 7.02 4.87 6.69
C LEU A 41 7.62 5.36 8.00
N GLN A 42 8.13 6.59 8.06
CA GLN A 42 8.68 7.18 9.28
C GLN A 42 7.63 7.30 10.38
N LYS A 43 6.41 7.71 10.01
CA LYS A 43 5.29 7.80 10.95
C LYS A 43 4.93 6.42 11.52
N MET A 44 4.84 5.40 10.68
CA MET A 44 4.59 4.03 11.12
C MET A 44 5.69 3.53 12.06
N GLN A 45 6.97 3.73 11.70
CA GLN A 45 8.08 3.37 12.58
C GLN A 45 7.95 4.03 13.95
N LYS A 46 7.64 5.33 14.00
CA LYS A 46 7.44 6.08 15.25
C LYS A 46 6.24 5.54 16.05
N ASP A 47 5.11 5.33 15.41
CA ASP A 47 3.86 4.89 16.04
C ASP A 47 3.99 3.49 16.65
N PHE A 48 4.80 2.61 16.04
CA PHE A 48 4.98 1.22 16.48
C PHE A 48 6.26 0.98 17.29
N LYS A 49 7.19 1.93 17.34
CA LYS A 49 8.46 1.79 18.09
C LYS A 49 8.24 1.45 19.56
N SER A 50 7.35 2.17 20.24
CA SER A 50 7.08 1.94 21.67
C SER A 50 6.58 0.52 21.95
N LYS A 51 5.71 -0.02 21.07
CA LYS A 51 5.19 -1.39 21.19
C LYS A 51 6.27 -2.44 20.89
N ALA A 52 7.14 -2.17 19.92
CA ALA A 52 8.28 -3.04 19.63
C ALA A 52 9.29 -3.06 20.79
N ASP A 53 9.55 -1.92 21.42
CA ASP A 53 10.42 -1.82 22.59
C ASP A 53 9.82 -2.54 23.81
N GLU A 54 8.49 -2.48 23.99
CA GLU A 54 7.78 -3.26 25.01
C GLU A 54 7.96 -4.78 24.82
N LEU A 55 7.80 -5.28 23.59
CA LEU A 55 8.04 -6.70 23.28
C LEU A 55 9.48 -7.13 23.55
N LYS A 56 10.46 -6.28 23.21
CA LYS A 56 11.88 -6.53 23.52
C LYS A 56 12.12 -6.60 25.04
N SER A 57 11.47 -5.73 25.81
CA SER A 57 11.56 -5.74 27.27
C SER A 57 11.00 -7.04 27.86
N ILE A 58 9.82 -7.49 27.41
CA ILE A 58 9.22 -8.76 27.86
C ILE A 58 10.15 -9.94 27.55
N GLN A 59 10.69 -9.98 26.34
CA GLN A 59 11.62 -11.03 25.92
C GLN A 59 12.91 -11.02 26.76
N ALA A 60 13.46 -9.84 27.06
CA ALA A 60 14.63 -9.71 27.92
C ALA A 60 14.35 -10.19 29.35
N GLN A 61 13.21 -9.82 29.93
CA GLN A 61 12.79 -10.28 31.26
C GLN A 61 12.63 -11.80 31.31
N ALA A 62 11.99 -12.39 30.30
CA ALA A 62 11.83 -13.83 30.19
C ALA A 62 13.20 -14.53 30.12
N LYS A 63 14.10 -14.03 29.27
CA LYS A 63 15.47 -14.54 29.12
C LYS A 63 16.25 -14.49 30.45
N THR A 64 16.20 -13.37 31.16
CA THR A 64 16.86 -13.25 32.48
C THR A 64 16.33 -14.27 33.49
N LYS A 65 15.01 -14.51 33.54
CA LYS A 65 14.41 -15.50 34.44
C LYS A 65 14.78 -16.94 34.04
N ILE A 66 14.79 -17.25 32.74
CA ILE A 66 15.23 -18.55 32.22
C ILE A 66 16.69 -18.80 32.59
N GLU A 67 17.57 -17.82 32.39
CA GLU A 67 18.98 -17.92 32.75
C GLU A 67 19.18 -18.10 34.26
N LYS A 68 18.41 -17.39 35.11
CA LYS A 68 18.42 -17.58 36.57
C LYS A 68 18.03 -19.01 36.92
N LEU A 69 16.94 -19.53 36.34
CA LEU A 69 16.48 -20.89 36.60
C LEU A 69 17.51 -21.94 36.15
N GLN A 70 18.21 -21.71 35.04
CA GLN A 70 19.25 -22.61 34.54
C GLN A 70 20.53 -22.60 35.39
N ARG A 71 20.96 -21.42 35.86
CA ARG A 71 22.20 -21.28 36.65
C ARG A 71 22.01 -21.67 38.11
N ASP A 72 20.93 -21.19 38.72
CA ASP A 72 20.74 -21.26 40.16
C ASP A 72 19.74 -22.35 40.55
N GLY A 73 19.16 -23.08 39.59
CA GLY A 73 18.04 -24.00 39.80
C GLY A 73 18.27 -25.05 40.88
N GLU A 74 19.49 -25.57 41.01
CA GLU A 74 19.85 -26.55 42.03
C GLU A 74 19.99 -25.94 43.44
N LEU A 75 20.16 -24.62 43.52
CA LEU A 75 20.29 -23.85 44.76
C LEU A 75 18.96 -23.27 45.25
N LEU A 76 17.92 -23.27 44.40
CA LEU A 76 16.61 -22.71 44.70
C LEU A 76 15.69 -23.73 45.37
N GLY A 77 14.81 -23.26 46.26
CA GLY A 77 13.72 -24.07 46.79
C GLY A 77 12.64 -24.35 45.74
N GLN A 78 11.90 -25.46 45.91
CA GLN A 78 10.83 -25.86 44.99
C GLN A 78 9.79 -24.76 44.74
N GLU A 79 9.42 -24.01 45.77
CA GLU A 79 8.47 -22.90 45.67
C GLU A 79 9.01 -21.75 44.79
N GLU A 80 10.30 -21.41 44.90
CA GLU A 80 10.92 -20.37 44.08
C GLU A 80 11.11 -20.81 42.62
N ILE A 81 11.42 -22.09 42.40
CA ILE A 81 11.45 -22.71 41.07
C ILE A 81 10.07 -22.61 40.41
N GLU A 82 9.01 -22.99 41.12
CA GLU A 82 7.65 -22.96 40.58
C GLU A 82 7.21 -21.53 40.25
N LYS A 83 7.52 -20.57 41.14
CA LYS A 83 7.26 -19.16 40.89
C LYS A 83 7.98 -18.65 39.64
N LEU A 84 9.25 -19.01 39.43
CA LEU A 84 9.99 -18.64 38.23
C LEU A 84 9.36 -19.24 36.96
N ARG A 85 8.91 -20.49 37.00
CA ARG A 85 8.24 -21.14 35.87
C ARG A 85 6.93 -20.44 35.52
N ILE A 86 6.11 -20.11 36.52
CA ILE A 86 4.86 -19.37 36.33
C ILE A 86 5.14 -17.98 35.72
N ASP A 87 6.13 -17.25 36.24
CA ASP A 87 6.51 -15.94 35.72
C ASP A 87 6.98 -16.02 34.26
N ILE A 88 7.79 -17.02 33.91
CA ILE A 88 8.25 -17.25 32.53
C ILE A 88 7.06 -17.54 31.61
N ALA A 89 6.15 -18.43 32.02
CA ALA A 89 4.96 -18.76 31.25
C ALA A 89 4.04 -17.55 31.06
N LYS A 90 3.91 -16.69 32.09
CA LYS A 90 3.15 -15.44 32.00
C LYS A 90 3.78 -14.47 31.00
N LEU A 91 5.10 -14.27 31.05
CA LEU A 91 5.82 -13.40 30.11
C LEU A 91 5.71 -13.91 28.67
N ASP A 92 5.80 -15.22 28.45
CA ASP A 92 5.62 -15.83 27.12
C ASP A 92 4.19 -15.62 26.58
N SER A 93 3.18 -15.85 27.42
CA SER A 93 1.79 -15.58 27.05
C SER A 93 1.56 -14.09 26.74
N GLU A 94 2.10 -13.20 27.57
CA GLU A 94 1.99 -11.75 27.37
C GLU A 94 2.67 -11.32 26.06
N TYR A 95 3.87 -11.83 25.79
CA TYR A 95 4.59 -11.61 24.54
C TYR A 95 3.74 -12.02 23.33
N LYS A 96 3.21 -13.24 23.32
CA LYS A 96 2.41 -13.77 22.20
C LYS A 96 1.19 -12.90 21.90
N VAL A 97 0.44 -12.52 22.94
CA VAL A 97 -0.75 -11.67 22.80
C VAL A 97 -0.38 -10.30 22.25
N LYS A 98 0.64 -9.64 22.81
CA LYS A 98 1.07 -8.31 22.37
C LYS A 98 1.70 -8.33 20.98
N ALA A 99 2.45 -9.37 20.63
CA ALA A 99 3.07 -9.54 19.32
C ALA A 99 1.99 -9.67 18.24
N GLN A 100 0.99 -10.52 18.46
CA GLN A 100 -0.13 -10.68 17.54
C GLN A 100 -0.94 -9.38 17.41
N ALA A 101 -1.15 -8.65 18.50
CA ALA A 101 -1.84 -7.37 18.48
C ALA A 101 -1.06 -6.31 17.69
N LEU A 102 0.27 -6.26 17.87
CA LEU A 102 1.16 -5.36 17.12
C LEU A 102 1.15 -5.68 15.63
N GLU A 103 1.25 -6.96 15.25
CA GLU A 103 1.21 -7.39 13.86
C GLU A 103 -0.09 -6.97 13.18
N LYS A 104 -1.24 -7.28 13.80
CA LYS A 104 -2.56 -6.89 13.28
C LYS A 104 -2.71 -5.38 13.15
N ALA A 105 -2.26 -4.63 14.16
CA ALA A 105 -2.32 -3.18 14.14
C ALA A 105 -1.42 -2.58 13.04
N SER A 106 -0.20 -3.12 12.88
CA SER A 106 0.74 -2.70 11.84
C SER A 106 0.19 -2.98 10.45
N ALA A 107 -0.29 -4.20 10.19
CA ALA A 107 -0.86 -4.59 8.90
C ALA A 107 -2.10 -3.76 8.55
N ARG A 108 -3.00 -3.54 9.51
CA ARG A 108 -4.16 -2.66 9.32
C ARG A 108 -3.73 -1.24 8.98
N ARG A 109 -2.77 -0.69 9.73
CA ARG A 109 -2.30 0.68 9.50
C ARG A 109 -1.61 0.83 8.16
N GLU A 110 -0.81 -0.15 7.77
CA GLU A 110 -0.17 -0.20 6.46
C GLU A 110 -1.21 -0.18 5.33
N ALA A 111 -2.25 -0.99 5.44
CA ALA A 111 -3.33 -1.03 4.46
C ALA A 111 -4.08 0.31 4.38
N GLU A 112 -4.40 0.93 5.52
CA GLU A 112 -5.05 2.24 5.58
C GLU A 112 -4.21 3.33 4.90
N GLU A 113 -2.91 3.40 5.18
CA GLU A 113 -2.04 4.41 4.59
C GLU A 113 -1.78 4.14 3.10
N LYS A 114 -1.60 2.88 2.69
CA LYS A 114 -1.54 2.51 1.27
C LYS A 114 -2.80 2.93 0.52
N ALA A 115 -3.98 2.69 1.08
CA ALA A 115 -5.24 3.08 0.46
C ALA A 115 -5.33 4.59 0.24
N LYS A 116 -4.86 5.41 1.21
CA LYS A 116 -4.79 6.87 1.05
C LYS A 116 -3.84 7.27 -0.09
N LEU A 117 -2.66 6.66 -0.15
CA LEU A 117 -1.71 6.93 -1.24
C LEU A 117 -2.28 6.55 -2.61
N PHE A 118 -2.97 5.41 -2.72
CA PHE A 118 -3.64 5.02 -3.97
C PHE A 118 -4.72 6.01 -4.37
N LYS A 119 -5.50 6.55 -3.43
CA LYS A 119 -6.48 7.60 -3.71
C LYS A 119 -5.79 8.86 -4.26
N THR A 120 -4.69 9.29 -3.65
CA THR A 120 -3.89 10.42 -4.16
C THR A 120 -3.41 10.18 -5.60
N ILE A 121 -2.99 8.94 -5.92
CA ILE A 121 -2.60 8.58 -7.29
C ILE A 121 -3.79 8.65 -8.24
N GLN A 122 -4.95 8.10 -7.85
CA GLN A 122 -6.17 8.14 -8.67
C GLN A 122 -6.60 9.58 -8.97
N ASP A 123 -6.54 10.47 -7.98
CA ASP A 123 -6.87 11.88 -8.14
C ASP A 123 -5.89 12.57 -9.12
N ALA A 124 -4.59 12.24 -9.05
CA ALA A 124 -3.59 12.75 -9.98
C ALA A 124 -3.77 12.20 -11.40
N VAL A 125 -4.08 10.91 -11.55
CA VAL A 125 -4.40 10.28 -12.83
C VAL A 125 -5.60 10.98 -13.47
N LYS A 126 -6.68 11.18 -12.71
CA LYS A 126 -7.87 11.90 -13.17
C LYS A 126 -7.53 13.31 -13.65
N LYS A 127 -6.75 14.07 -12.87
CA LYS A 127 -6.32 15.42 -13.24
C LYS A 127 -5.51 15.46 -14.54
N VAL A 128 -4.61 14.49 -14.75
CA VAL A 128 -3.84 14.37 -15.99
C VAL A 128 -4.73 13.95 -17.16
N ALA A 129 -5.65 13.02 -16.93
CA ALA A 129 -6.63 12.57 -17.93
C ALA A 129 -7.50 13.73 -18.42
N ASP A 130 -8.13 14.46 -17.50
CA ASP A 130 -8.99 15.61 -17.79
C ASP A 130 -8.19 16.69 -18.56
N LYS A 131 -6.96 16.99 -18.12
CA LYS A 131 -6.10 18.01 -18.76
C LYS A 131 -5.67 17.63 -20.18
N LYS A 132 -5.44 16.34 -20.45
CA LYS A 132 -4.96 15.84 -21.75
C LYS A 132 -6.09 15.30 -22.64
N GLY A 133 -7.33 15.34 -22.16
CA GLY A 133 -8.52 14.86 -22.86
C GLY A 133 -8.51 13.35 -23.09
N TYR A 134 -8.09 12.56 -22.11
CA TYR A 134 -8.18 11.10 -22.16
C TYR A 134 -9.52 10.63 -21.61
N ASP A 135 -10.20 9.76 -22.36
CA ASP A 135 -11.48 9.18 -21.98
C ASP A 135 -11.30 7.94 -21.08
N LEU A 136 -10.16 7.28 -21.20
CA LEU A 136 -9.83 6.07 -20.46
C LEU A 136 -8.34 6.04 -20.10
N VAL A 137 -8.04 5.68 -18.85
CA VAL A 137 -6.68 5.37 -18.40
C VAL A 137 -6.68 3.95 -17.84
N ILE A 138 -5.82 3.10 -18.37
CA ILE A 138 -5.69 1.70 -17.98
C ILE A 138 -4.39 1.51 -17.20
N ASP A 139 -4.42 0.72 -16.12
CA ASP A 139 -3.17 0.35 -15.46
C ASP A 139 -2.36 -0.64 -16.30
N ILE A 140 -1.04 -0.48 -16.31
CA ILE A 140 -0.12 -1.30 -17.10
C ILE A 140 -0.23 -2.80 -16.77
N SER A 141 -0.66 -3.17 -15.56
CA SER A 141 -0.85 -4.58 -15.16
C SER A 141 -1.94 -5.30 -15.98
N ALA A 142 -2.86 -4.56 -16.59
CA ALA A 142 -3.93 -5.11 -17.44
C ALA A 142 -3.56 -5.09 -18.94
N LEU A 143 -2.36 -4.62 -19.31
CA LEU A 143 -1.95 -4.44 -20.70
C LEU A 143 -0.90 -5.47 -21.12
N GLN A 144 -1.12 -6.11 -22.27
CA GLN A 144 -0.12 -6.97 -22.89
C GLN A 144 0.91 -6.17 -23.71
N TYR A 145 0.48 -5.04 -24.29
CA TYR A 145 1.29 -4.13 -25.09
C TYR A 145 0.65 -2.73 -25.13
N GLY A 146 1.46 -1.68 -25.16
CA GLY A 146 1.02 -0.31 -25.38
C GLY A 146 2.18 0.55 -25.87
N LYS A 147 1.94 1.38 -26.89
CA LYS A 147 2.98 2.29 -27.40
C LYS A 147 3.42 3.27 -26.31
N PRO A 148 4.72 3.61 -26.19
CA PRO A 148 5.22 4.53 -25.17
C PRO A 148 4.53 5.91 -25.15
N GLU A 149 4.04 6.38 -26.30
CA GLU A 149 3.31 7.65 -26.44
C GLU A 149 1.98 7.72 -25.66
N TYR A 150 1.39 6.56 -25.32
CA TYR A 150 0.17 6.47 -24.50
C TYR A 150 0.47 6.35 -23.01
N ASN A 151 1.75 6.25 -22.61
CA ASN A 151 2.14 6.19 -21.20
C ASN A 151 2.11 7.58 -20.57
N ILE A 152 1.29 7.77 -19.53
CA ILE A 152 1.18 9.03 -18.79
C ILE A 152 1.84 8.99 -17.41
N SER A 153 2.56 7.91 -17.07
CA SER A 153 3.14 7.71 -15.72
C SER A 153 4.00 8.89 -15.26
N GLU A 154 4.88 9.39 -16.13
CA GLU A 154 5.74 10.53 -15.82
C GLU A 154 4.95 11.83 -15.62
N ASP A 155 3.85 12.03 -16.35
CA ASP A 155 2.98 13.19 -16.15
C ASP A 155 2.27 13.13 -14.79
N VAL A 156 1.82 11.94 -14.41
CA VAL A 156 1.18 11.69 -13.11
C VAL A 156 2.18 11.89 -11.98
N ILE A 157 3.40 11.35 -12.10
CA ILE A 157 4.49 11.56 -11.13
C ILE A 157 4.78 13.07 -10.97
N LYS A 158 4.83 13.82 -12.07
CA LYS A 158 5.04 15.28 -12.03
C LYS A 158 3.87 16.01 -11.38
N ALA A 159 2.63 15.54 -11.54
CA ALA A 159 1.46 16.14 -10.91
C ALA A 159 1.38 15.89 -9.39
N LEU A 160 2.15 14.93 -8.87
CA LEU A 160 2.21 14.53 -7.46
C LEU A 160 3.38 15.17 -6.68
N LYS A 161 4.32 15.80 -7.38
CA LYS A 161 5.39 16.62 -6.79
C LYS A 161 4.88 18.03 -6.51
#